data_AF-A0A418Q577-F1
#
_entry.id   AF-A0A418Q577-F1
#
_cell.length_a   1.000
_cell.length_b   1.000
_cell.length_c   1.000
_cell.angle_alpha   90.00
_cell.angle_beta   90.00
_cell.angle_gamma   90.00
#
_symmetry.space_group_name_H-M   'P 1'
#
loop_
_entity.id
_entity.type
_entity.pdbx_description
1 polymer ?
#
loop_
_entity_poly.entity_id
_entity_poly.type
_entity_poly.pdbx_seq_one_letter_code
_entity_poly.pdbx_strand_id
1 'polypeptide(L)'
;MELVSKNVRGAVLTLSPYVSPFGACMSWVRYGFLHRDYSEPNELMHNPNLYDSFEIGSAHSRQFDWRDSEEASRGLRALTQFVRYAKCEDFDDEKSFRLLLEDLENACREDGFEFIENPPTISQSRGISISEMNLSEISTVSGIQRKVKKLNRALVQEKDNLEVISYSKDLMEAVAGAVLMELNFPQQQVRNMQVVERCSKALSELGVTNKNGVGKVAEGLTFLRKGLNKITEGVTEMRREDTDEGHGMPTERFVTDAQVNLAVSAALLWCNFLLDKYHEPNPPF
;
A
#
# COMPACT_ATOMS: atom_id res chain seq x y z
N MET A 1 8.68 -1.27 -6.67
CA MET A 1 7.54 -0.31 -6.65
C MET A 1 7.84 0.74 -5.60
N GLU A 2 7.46 2.01 -5.79
CA GLU A 2 7.78 3.08 -4.82
C GLU A 2 6.86 3.00 -3.60
N LEU A 3 7.43 3.13 -2.39
CA LEU A 3 6.77 3.08 -1.08
C LEU A 3 6.03 4.37 -0.72
N VAL A 4 6.36 5.48 -1.39
CA VAL A 4 5.62 6.74 -1.34
C VAL A 4 5.27 7.13 -2.78
N SER A 5 3.98 7.23 -3.06
CA SER A 5 3.49 7.39 -4.42
C SER A 5 3.89 8.74 -5.03
N LYS A 6 3.99 8.78 -6.37
CA LYS A 6 4.17 10.04 -7.11
C LYS A 6 3.02 11.03 -6.88
N ASN A 7 1.81 10.54 -6.64
CA ASN A 7 0.64 11.37 -6.42
C ASN A 7 0.76 12.16 -5.11
N VAL A 8 1.05 11.47 -3.99
CA VAL A 8 1.27 12.11 -2.68
C VAL A 8 2.44 13.09 -2.76
N ARG A 9 3.55 12.70 -3.40
CA ARG A 9 4.71 13.59 -3.60
C ARG A 9 4.33 14.83 -4.39
N GLY A 10 3.57 14.66 -5.47
CA GLY A 10 3.07 15.76 -6.29
C GLY A 10 2.19 16.72 -5.49
N ALA A 11 1.20 16.20 -4.78
CA ALA A 11 0.26 16.99 -3.97
C ALA A 11 0.94 17.72 -2.80
N VAL A 12 2.04 17.20 -2.24
CA VAL A 12 2.84 17.98 -1.28
C VAL A 12 3.56 19.15 -1.97
N LEU A 13 4.13 18.91 -3.15
CA LEU A 13 4.90 19.94 -3.86
C LEU A 13 4.04 21.05 -4.44
N THR A 14 2.73 20.85 -4.63
CA THR A 14 1.81 21.94 -5.03
C THR A 14 1.66 23.00 -3.95
N LEU A 15 1.99 22.69 -2.68
CA LEU A 15 2.04 23.67 -1.59
C LEU A 15 3.28 24.59 -1.64
N SER A 16 4.18 24.40 -2.60
CA SER A 16 5.40 25.20 -2.76
C SER A 16 5.20 26.72 -2.76
N PRO A 17 4.12 27.32 -3.29
CA PRO A 17 3.90 28.77 -3.20
C PRO A 17 3.78 29.30 -1.77
N TYR A 18 3.44 28.41 -0.82
CA TYR A 18 3.24 28.73 0.59
C TYR A 18 4.43 28.35 1.46
N VAL A 19 5.52 27.84 0.85
CA VAL A 19 6.73 27.42 1.54
C VAL A 19 7.87 28.33 1.09
N SER A 20 8.62 28.90 2.04
CA SER A 20 9.82 29.65 1.69
C SER A 20 10.92 28.73 1.14
N PRO A 21 11.81 29.18 0.24
CA PRO A 21 12.91 28.35 -0.27
C PRO A 21 13.83 27.81 0.83
N PHE A 22 14.05 28.58 1.89
CA PHE A 22 14.71 28.12 3.10
C PHE A 22 13.95 26.96 3.77
N GLY A 23 12.64 27.09 3.96
CA GLY A 23 11.78 26.04 4.52
C GLY A 23 11.77 24.78 3.64
N ALA A 24 11.71 24.95 2.33
CA ALA A 24 11.80 23.86 1.36
C ALA A 24 13.11 23.08 1.53
N CYS A 25 14.26 23.78 1.52
CA CYS A 25 15.58 23.15 1.71
C CYS A 25 15.70 22.46 3.08
N MET A 26 15.31 23.16 4.16
CA MET A 26 15.39 22.64 5.52
C MET A 26 14.50 21.40 5.75
N SER A 27 13.43 21.25 4.97
CA SER A 27 12.58 20.05 5.01
C SER A 27 13.37 18.79 4.67
N TRP A 28 14.36 18.88 3.79
CA TRP A 28 15.17 17.76 3.34
C TRP A 28 16.46 17.62 4.15
N VAL A 29 17.19 18.72 4.37
CA VAL A 29 18.48 18.71 5.07
C VAL A 29 18.36 18.15 6.49
N ARG A 30 17.25 18.43 7.19
CA ARG A 30 16.98 17.90 8.55
C ARG A 30 16.99 16.38 8.64
N TYR A 31 16.70 15.69 7.54
CA TYR A 31 16.68 14.23 7.48
C TYR A 31 17.92 13.64 6.80
N GLY A 32 18.98 14.44 6.66
CA GLY A 32 20.28 14.02 6.15
C GLY A 32 20.42 14.11 4.63
N PHE A 33 19.50 14.81 3.95
CA PHE A 33 19.49 14.90 2.50
C PHE A 33 20.12 16.19 2.00
N LEU A 34 21.31 16.06 1.44
CA LEU A 34 22.07 17.15 0.84
C LEU A 34 21.97 17.07 -0.67
N HIS A 35 21.57 18.16 -1.31
CA HIS A 35 21.60 18.30 -2.76
C HIS A 35 22.76 19.23 -3.14
N ARG A 36 23.56 18.88 -4.14
CA ARG A 36 24.77 19.63 -4.54
C ARG A 36 24.51 21.13 -4.71
N ASP A 37 23.36 21.48 -5.29
CA ASP A 37 23.01 22.86 -5.62
C ASP A 37 22.22 23.59 -4.51
N TYR A 38 21.76 22.89 -3.47
CA TYR A 38 20.89 23.45 -2.42
C TYR A 38 21.35 23.12 -0.99
N SER A 39 22.57 22.57 -0.83
CA SER A 39 23.10 22.08 0.45
C SER A 39 23.57 23.17 1.42
N GLU A 40 23.46 24.45 1.03
CA GLU A 40 23.83 25.60 1.88
C GLU A 40 22.58 26.42 2.28
N PRO A 41 21.83 26.00 3.33
CA PRO A 41 20.64 26.72 3.79
C PRO A 41 20.89 28.20 4.15
N ASN A 42 22.12 28.54 4.53
CA ASN A 42 22.48 29.92 4.89
C ASN A 42 22.37 30.87 3.69
N GLU A 43 22.68 30.41 2.48
CA GLU A 43 22.57 31.25 1.28
C GLU A 43 21.10 31.56 0.96
N LEU A 44 20.21 30.58 1.14
CA LEU A 44 18.76 30.72 0.96
C LEU A 44 18.12 31.63 2.00
N MET A 45 18.68 31.65 3.22
CA MET A 45 18.23 32.55 4.28
C MET A 45 18.51 34.02 3.94
N HIS A 46 19.64 34.30 3.27
CA HIS A 46 20.04 35.65 2.89
C HIS A 46 19.54 36.08 1.50
N ASN A 47 19.22 35.12 0.63
CA ASN A 47 18.73 35.35 -0.74
C ASN A 47 17.50 34.47 -1.03
N PRO A 48 16.33 34.80 -0.47
CA PRO A 48 15.13 33.95 -0.59
C PRO A 48 14.59 33.85 -2.02
N ASN A 49 15.01 34.71 -2.95
CA ASN A 49 14.56 34.67 -4.35
C ASN A 49 15.52 33.90 -5.28
N LEU A 50 16.55 33.25 -4.72
CA LEU A 50 17.58 32.59 -5.52
C LEU A 50 17.05 31.34 -6.25
N TYR A 51 16.09 30.64 -5.63
CA TYR A 51 15.49 29.43 -6.15
C TYR A 51 14.02 29.35 -5.76
N ASP A 52 13.25 28.65 -6.59
CA ASP A 52 11.84 28.38 -6.32
C ASP A 52 11.68 27.15 -5.40
N SER A 53 10.73 27.21 -4.47
CA SER A 53 10.47 26.12 -3.50
C SER A 53 10.04 24.81 -4.17
N PHE A 54 9.35 24.88 -5.31
CA PHE A 54 9.01 23.72 -6.12
C PHE A 54 10.27 23.09 -6.71
N GLU A 55 11.20 23.90 -7.23
CA GLU A 55 12.46 23.40 -7.79
C GLU A 55 13.29 22.68 -6.72
N ILE A 56 13.45 23.28 -5.54
CA ILE A 56 14.16 22.66 -4.40
C ILE A 56 13.48 21.34 -4.03
N GLY A 57 12.16 21.35 -3.80
CA GLY A 57 11.41 20.17 -3.40
C GLY A 57 11.42 19.06 -4.45
N SER A 58 11.29 19.41 -5.73
CA SER A 58 11.30 18.46 -6.84
C SER A 58 12.69 17.86 -7.07
N ALA A 59 13.74 18.67 -7.01
CA ALA A 59 15.11 18.22 -7.18
C ALA A 59 15.54 17.26 -6.08
N HIS A 60 15.27 17.60 -4.82
CA HIS A 60 15.49 16.67 -3.71
C HIS A 60 14.67 15.39 -3.90
N SER A 61 13.36 15.47 -4.14
CA SER A 61 12.47 14.30 -4.31
C SER A 61 12.91 13.35 -5.43
N ARG A 62 13.56 13.83 -6.49
CA ARG A 62 14.07 12.99 -7.60
C ARG A 62 15.34 12.20 -7.27
N GLN A 63 16.10 12.61 -6.26
CA GLN A 63 17.34 11.94 -5.87
C GLN A 63 17.12 10.69 -5.01
N PHE A 64 15.91 10.51 -4.48
CA PHE A 64 15.58 9.42 -3.57
C PHE A 64 15.29 8.11 -4.30
N ASP A 65 15.78 7.01 -3.72
CA ASP A 65 15.21 5.71 -4.01
C ASP A 65 13.97 5.49 -3.15
N TRP A 66 12.81 5.89 -3.68
CA TRP A 66 11.52 5.66 -3.04
C TRP A 66 11.16 4.17 -2.91
N ARG A 67 11.98 3.25 -3.40
CA ARG A 67 11.80 1.80 -3.24
C ARG A 67 12.52 1.26 -2.01
N ASP A 68 13.51 1.99 -1.49
CA ASP A 68 14.19 1.64 -0.24
C ASP A 68 13.34 2.08 0.97
N SER A 69 13.18 1.19 1.94
CA SER A 69 12.28 1.42 3.09
C SER A 69 12.77 2.53 4.02
N GLU A 70 14.07 2.61 4.24
CA GLU A 70 14.67 3.60 5.14
C GLU A 70 14.71 4.99 4.48
N GLU A 71 15.06 5.07 3.20
CA GLU A 71 15.00 6.29 2.41
C GLU A 71 13.57 6.79 2.24
N ALA A 72 12.62 5.92 1.91
CA ALA A 72 11.22 6.31 1.75
C ALA A 72 10.60 6.82 3.06
N SER A 73 10.91 6.18 4.21
CA SER A 73 10.45 6.65 5.52
C SER A 73 11.00 8.04 5.86
N ARG A 74 12.30 8.26 5.63
CA ARG A 74 12.93 9.57 5.84
C ARG A 74 12.40 10.62 4.85
N GLY A 75 12.17 10.24 3.59
CA GLY A 75 11.56 11.09 2.57
C GLY A 75 10.12 11.50 2.92
N LEU A 76 9.32 10.59 3.49
CA LEU A 76 7.97 10.91 3.98
C LEU A 76 7.99 11.93 5.13
N ARG A 77 8.98 11.83 6.02
CA ARG A 77 9.20 12.83 7.09
C ARG A 77 9.62 14.17 6.50
N ALA A 78 10.46 14.18 5.47
CA ALA A 78 10.83 15.40 4.76
C ALA A 78 9.62 16.07 4.10
N LEU A 79 8.77 15.30 3.42
CA LEU A 79 7.51 15.79 2.84
C LEU A 79 6.56 16.32 3.92
N THR A 80 6.40 15.62 5.03
CA THR A 80 5.63 16.10 6.18
C THR A 80 6.17 17.44 6.69
N GLN A 81 7.49 17.57 6.80
CA GLN A 81 8.12 18.82 7.23
C GLN A 81 7.91 19.95 6.23
N PHE A 82 7.87 19.65 4.92
CA PHE A 82 7.53 20.60 3.87
C PHE A 82 6.12 21.17 4.05
N VAL A 83 5.13 20.29 4.28
CA VAL A 83 3.75 20.72 4.58
C VAL A 83 3.69 21.57 5.85
N ARG A 84 4.45 21.22 6.89
CA ARG A 84 4.51 22.01 8.14
C ARG A 84 5.10 23.41 7.96
N TYR A 85 5.95 23.60 6.94
CA TYR A 85 6.48 24.92 6.60
C TYR A 85 5.53 25.73 5.70
N ALA A 86 4.49 25.10 5.14
CA ALA A 86 3.50 25.77 4.33
C ALA A 86 2.64 26.67 5.21
N LYS A 87 2.65 27.98 4.95
CA LYS A 87 1.87 28.97 5.68
C LYS A 87 1.13 29.88 4.71
N CYS A 88 -0.18 30.01 4.93
CA CYS A 88 -0.99 31.03 4.29
C CYS A 88 -1.01 32.27 5.19
N GLU A 89 -0.27 33.32 4.80
CA GLU A 89 -0.25 34.60 5.52
C GLU A 89 -1.20 35.63 4.88
N ASP A 90 -1.58 35.43 3.61
CA ASP A 90 -2.51 36.29 2.88
C ASP A 90 -3.94 35.72 2.93
N PHE A 91 -4.92 36.59 3.20
CA PHE A 91 -6.33 36.25 3.23
C PHE A 91 -6.88 35.95 1.83
N ASP A 92 -6.34 36.59 0.79
CA ASP A 92 -6.82 36.39 -0.58
C ASP A 92 -6.48 34.99 -1.13
N ASP A 93 -5.42 34.38 -0.60
CA ASP A 93 -4.96 33.04 -0.97
C ASP A 93 -5.52 31.90 -0.11
N GLU A 94 -6.29 32.22 0.95
CA GLU A 94 -6.77 31.23 1.92
C GLU A 94 -7.58 30.11 1.24
N LYS A 95 -8.44 30.47 0.28
CA LYS A 95 -9.24 29.50 -0.47
C LYS A 95 -8.37 28.57 -1.31
N SER A 96 -7.38 29.13 -2.00
CA SER A 96 -6.44 28.36 -2.83
C SER A 96 -5.61 27.41 -1.97
N PHE A 97 -5.13 27.89 -0.83
CA PHE A 97 -4.37 27.07 0.13
C PHE A 97 -5.20 25.89 0.65
N ARG A 98 -6.46 26.13 1.05
CA ARG A 98 -7.35 25.04 1.51
C ARG A 98 -7.62 24.00 0.42
N LEU A 99 -7.83 24.42 -0.83
CA LEU A 99 -8.03 23.48 -1.93
C LEU A 99 -6.81 22.57 -2.16
N LEU A 100 -5.60 23.09 -1.96
CA LEU A 100 -4.38 22.28 -2.05
C LEU A 100 -4.23 21.30 -0.87
N LEU A 101 -4.65 21.70 0.34
CA LEU A 101 -4.69 20.78 1.48
C LEU A 101 -5.73 19.67 1.28
N GLU A 102 -6.91 20.00 0.75
CA GLU A 102 -7.93 19.01 0.37
C GLU A 102 -7.41 18.05 -0.71
N ASP A 103 -6.70 18.56 -1.72
CA ASP A 103 -6.07 17.74 -2.76
C ASP A 103 -4.99 16.82 -2.18
N LEU A 104 -4.16 17.32 -1.25
CA LEU A 104 -3.20 16.50 -0.50
C LEU A 104 -3.88 15.41 0.33
N GLU A 105 -4.95 15.74 1.05
CA GLU A 105 -5.69 14.77 1.84
C GLU A 105 -6.29 13.69 0.93
N ASN A 106 -6.87 14.08 -0.20
CA ASN A 106 -7.39 13.16 -1.21
C ASN A 106 -6.28 12.27 -1.77
N ALA A 107 -5.13 12.82 -2.17
CA ALA A 107 -3.99 12.06 -2.67
C ALA A 107 -3.46 11.06 -1.64
N CYS A 108 -3.34 11.48 -0.37
CA CYS A 108 -2.98 10.59 0.73
C CYS A 108 -3.97 9.43 0.84
N ARG A 109 -5.27 9.74 0.87
CA ARG A 109 -6.36 8.76 1.01
C ARG A 109 -6.39 7.76 -0.15
N GLU A 110 -6.15 8.22 -1.37
CA GLU A 110 -6.14 7.37 -2.57
C GLU A 110 -5.03 6.33 -2.57
N ASP A 111 -3.90 6.65 -1.94
CA ASP A 111 -2.67 5.86 -1.98
C ASP A 111 -2.30 5.23 -0.62
N GLY A 112 -3.23 5.22 0.35
CA GLY A 112 -3.06 4.50 1.61
C GLY A 112 -2.31 5.26 2.71
N PHE A 113 -2.20 6.59 2.58
CA PHE A 113 -1.66 7.48 3.60
C PHE A 113 -2.80 8.16 4.37
N GLU A 114 -2.47 8.57 5.58
CA GLU A 114 -3.32 9.42 6.42
C GLU A 114 -2.68 10.80 6.52
N PHE A 115 -3.50 11.84 6.34
CA PHE A 115 -3.11 13.22 6.56
C PHE A 115 -3.82 13.77 7.79
N ILE A 116 -3.05 14.16 8.79
CA ILE A 116 -3.54 14.84 10.00
C ILE A 116 -3.20 16.31 9.83
N GLU A 117 -4.20 17.19 9.82
CA GLU A 117 -3.99 18.62 9.57
C GLU A 117 -3.31 19.33 10.76
N ASN A 118 -3.52 18.87 12.00
CA ASN A 118 -3.08 19.58 13.20
C ASN A 118 -2.36 18.66 14.22
N PRO A 119 -1.01 18.67 14.28
CA PRO A 119 -0.09 19.34 13.35
C PRO A 119 -0.01 18.60 11.99
N PRO A 120 0.28 19.31 10.88
CA PRO A 120 0.34 18.69 9.56
C PRO A 120 1.29 17.49 9.56
N THR A 121 0.74 16.30 9.32
CA THR A 121 1.47 15.04 9.41
C THR A 121 0.96 14.08 8.35
N ILE A 122 1.87 13.56 7.53
CA ILE A 122 1.59 12.46 6.60
C ILE A 122 2.17 11.19 7.23
N SER A 123 1.30 10.23 7.52
CA SER A 123 1.70 8.91 7.97
C SER A 123 1.24 7.87 6.98
N GLN A 124 2.00 6.78 6.86
CA GLN A 124 1.43 5.56 6.29
C GLN A 124 0.27 5.17 7.19
N SER A 125 -0.94 5.14 6.64
CA SER A 125 -2.09 4.57 7.35
C SER A 125 -1.81 3.08 7.56
N ARG A 126 -2.65 2.37 8.31
CA ARG A 126 -2.69 0.90 8.33
C ARG A 126 -3.05 0.28 6.95
N GLY A 127 -2.98 1.07 5.88
CA GLY A 127 -3.15 0.64 4.51
C GLY A 127 -2.00 -0.26 4.09
N ILE A 128 -2.33 -1.16 3.18
CA ILE A 128 -1.38 -2.10 2.61
C ILE A 128 -0.62 -1.39 1.50
N SER A 129 0.71 -1.33 1.59
CA SER A 129 1.49 -0.89 0.46
C SER A 129 1.62 -2.02 -0.54
N ILE A 130 1.11 -1.81 -1.76
CA ILE A 130 1.27 -2.78 -2.85
C ILE A 130 2.74 -3.02 -3.22
N SER A 131 3.66 -2.13 -2.80
CA SER A 131 5.09 -2.33 -2.99
C SER A 131 5.69 -3.42 -2.12
N GLU A 132 4.99 -3.87 -1.08
CA GLU A 132 5.36 -5.00 -0.24
C GLU A 132 5.06 -6.35 -0.92
N MET A 133 4.25 -6.35 -1.98
CA MET A 133 3.98 -7.53 -2.80
C MET A 133 4.96 -7.59 -3.96
N ASN A 134 5.67 -8.71 -4.10
CA ASN A 134 6.51 -8.95 -5.27
C ASN A 134 5.64 -9.28 -6.50
N LEU A 135 5.28 -8.24 -7.27
CA LEU A 135 4.42 -8.36 -8.46
C LEU A 135 5.21 -8.29 -9.78
N SER A 136 6.54 -8.46 -9.75
CA SER A 136 7.29 -8.59 -11.00
C SER A 136 6.78 -9.78 -11.82
N GLU A 137 6.90 -9.72 -13.14
CA GLU A 137 6.59 -10.86 -14.03
C GLU A 137 5.14 -11.39 -13.99
N ILE A 138 4.23 -10.70 -13.30
CA ILE A 138 2.78 -10.93 -13.37
C ILE A 138 2.19 -9.95 -14.39
N SER A 139 1.48 -10.45 -15.40
CA SER A 139 0.86 -9.65 -16.46
C SER A 139 -0.43 -8.95 -15.99
N THR A 140 -1.15 -9.51 -15.02
CA THR A 140 -2.44 -8.99 -14.53
C THR A 140 -2.35 -8.12 -13.28
N VAL A 141 -1.34 -7.25 -13.18
CA VAL A 141 -1.10 -6.36 -12.02
C VAL A 141 -2.28 -5.43 -11.73
N SER A 142 -2.98 -4.96 -12.76
CA SER A 142 -4.09 -3.99 -12.63
C SER A 142 -5.26 -4.52 -11.79
N GLY A 143 -5.53 -5.83 -11.84
CA GLY A 143 -6.56 -6.48 -11.03
C GLY A 143 -6.23 -6.46 -9.54
N ILE A 144 -4.97 -6.77 -9.21
CA ILE A 144 -4.45 -6.77 -7.84
C ILE A 144 -4.40 -5.33 -7.29
N GLN A 145 -3.89 -4.38 -8.08
CA GLN A 145 -3.89 -2.94 -7.76
C GLN A 145 -5.29 -2.43 -7.41
N ARG A 146 -6.30 -2.80 -8.20
CA ARG A 146 -7.69 -2.41 -7.93
C ARG A 146 -8.19 -2.95 -6.59
N LYS A 147 -7.81 -4.18 -6.22
CA LYS A 147 -8.23 -4.77 -4.93
C LYS A 147 -7.52 -4.11 -3.74
N VAL A 148 -6.22 -3.84 -3.85
CA VAL A 148 -5.48 -3.08 -2.83
C VAL A 148 -6.07 -1.68 -2.66
N LYS A 149 -6.40 -0.97 -3.76
CA LYS A 149 -7.04 0.35 -3.68
C LYS A 149 -8.39 0.30 -2.96
N LYS A 150 -9.22 -0.72 -3.24
CA LYS A 150 -10.50 -0.91 -2.54
C LYS A 150 -10.33 -1.21 -1.05
N LEU A 151 -9.36 -2.08 -0.72
CA LEU A 151 -9.04 -2.44 0.66
C LEU A 151 -8.55 -1.22 1.46
N ASN A 152 -7.65 -0.42 0.90
CA ASN A 152 -7.16 0.81 1.51
C ASN A 152 -8.29 1.84 1.67
N ARG A 153 -9.20 1.97 0.69
CA ARG A 153 -10.38 2.83 0.83
C ARG A 153 -11.29 2.38 1.98
N ALA A 154 -11.61 1.09 2.08
CA ALA A 154 -12.45 0.55 3.16
C ALA A 154 -11.82 0.73 4.55
N LEU A 155 -10.48 0.61 4.64
CA LEU A 155 -9.74 0.85 5.87
C LEU A 155 -9.79 2.31 6.35
N VAL A 156 -9.96 3.28 5.43
CA VAL A 156 -9.77 4.71 5.71
C VAL A 156 -11.06 5.55 5.64
N GLN A 157 -11.98 5.27 4.72
CA GLN A 157 -13.15 6.13 4.46
C GLN A 157 -14.32 5.89 5.42
N GLU A 158 -14.82 4.65 5.47
CA GLU A 158 -16.08 4.33 6.17
C GLU A 158 -15.87 3.34 7.33
N LYS A 159 -14.67 2.74 7.41
CA LYS A 159 -14.32 1.68 8.36
C LYS A 159 -15.38 0.58 8.44
N ASP A 160 -15.94 0.22 7.27
CA ASP A 160 -16.78 -0.95 7.16
C ASP A 160 -15.88 -2.19 7.30
N ASN A 161 -15.83 -2.69 8.52
CA ASN A 161 -15.01 -3.83 8.89
C ASN A 161 -15.38 -5.11 8.12
N LEU A 162 -16.63 -5.23 7.65
CA LEU A 162 -17.07 -6.36 6.81
C LEU A 162 -16.58 -6.20 5.37
N GLU A 163 -16.59 -4.98 4.83
CA GLU A 163 -15.98 -4.70 3.53
C GLU A 163 -14.48 -4.97 3.53
N VAL A 164 -13.75 -4.59 4.59
CA VAL A 164 -12.31 -4.85 4.69
C VAL A 164 -12.00 -6.35 4.65
N ILE A 165 -12.78 -7.18 5.36
CA ILE A 165 -12.66 -8.64 5.30
C ILE A 165 -12.97 -9.15 3.88
N SER A 166 -14.01 -8.60 3.25
CA SER A 166 -14.41 -8.96 1.89
C SER A 166 -13.30 -8.65 0.87
N TYR A 167 -12.68 -7.48 0.97
CA TYR A 167 -11.56 -7.09 0.11
C TYR A 167 -10.28 -7.85 0.40
N SER A 168 -10.06 -8.30 1.64
CA SER A 168 -8.93 -9.17 2.00
C SER A 168 -9.05 -10.54 1.30
N LYS A 169 -10.24 -11.15 1.30
CA LYS A 169 -10.53 -12.37 0.52
C LYS A 169 -10.34 -12.11 -0.99
N ASP A 170 -10.93 -11.02 -1.50
CA ASP A 170 -10.85 -10.69 -2.93
C ASP A 170 -9.41 -10.48 -3.40
N LEU A 171 -8.53 -9.96 -2.54
CA LEU A 171 -7.10 -9.81 -2.81
C LEU A 171 -6.42 -11.17 -2.97
N MET A 172 -6.63 -12.11 -2.03
CA MET A 172 -6.11 -13.48 -2.15
C MET A 172 -6.59 -14.14 -3.45
N GLU A 173 -7.87 -13.97 -3.77
CA GLU A 173 -8.48 -14.50 -4.99
C GLU A 173 -7.87 -13.89 -6.26
N ALA A 174 -7.59 -12.58 -6.26
CA ALA A 174 -6.98 -11.88 -7.39
C ALA A 174 -5.53 -12.31 -7.61
N VAL A 175 -4.74 -12.46 -6.54
CA VAL A 175 -3.36 -12.94 -6.61
C VAL A 175 -3.31 -14.40 -7.07
N ALA A 176 -4.15 -15.27 -6.50
CA ALA A 176 -4.27 -16.66 -6.94
C ALA A 176 -4.62 -16.77 -8.43
N GLY A 177 -5.59 -15.97 -8.87
CA GLY A 177 -6.02 -15.95 -10.26
C GLY A 177 -4.91 -15.46 -11.20
N ALA A 178 -4.19 -14.41 -10.80
CA ALA A 178 -3.06 -13.88 -11.56
C ALA A 178 -1.97 -14.95 -11.76
N VAL A 179 -1.52 -15.58 -10.66
CA VAL A 179 -0.50 -16.65 -10.71
C VAL A 179 -0.95 -17.81 -11.59
N LEU A 180 -2.19 -18.29 -11.46
CA LEU A 180 -2.69 -19.37 -12.30
C LEU A 180 -2.73 -18.99 -13.79
N MET A 181 -3.08 -17.76 -14.12
CA MET A 181 -3.05 -17.28 -15.52
C MET A 181 -1.61 -17.23 -16.06
N GLU A 182 -0.61 -16.82 -15.26
CA GLU A 182 0.80 -16.89 -15.65
C GLU A 182 1.27 -18.34 -15.85
N LEU A 183 0.73 -19.28 -15.09
CA LEU A 183 0.96 -20.72 -15.25
C LEU A 183 0.14 -21.34 -16.40
N ASN A 184 -0.38 -20.51 -17.33
CA ASN A 184 -1.13 -20.89 -18.54
C ASN A 184 -2.49 -21.56 -18.28
N PHE A 185 -3.11 -21.35 -17.12
CA PHE A 185 -4.49 -21.81 -16.91
C PHE A 185 -5.49 -20.89 -17.66
N PRO A 186 -6.47 -21.45 -18.39
CA PRO A 186 -7.48 -20.66 -19.09
C PRO A 186 -8.26 -19.77 -18.14
N GLN A 187 -8.42 -18.49 -18.50
CA GLN A 187 -9.12 -17.49 -17.67
C GLN A 187 -10.53 -17.95 -17.25
N GLN A 188 -11.26 -18.62 -18.13
CA GLN A 188 -12.60 -19.12 -17.84
C GLN A 188 -12.59 -20.22 -16.77
N GLN A 189 -11.57 -21.09 -16.77
CA GLN A 189 -11.40 -22.11 -15.74
C GLN A 189 -11.08 -21.47 -14.39
N VAL A 190 -10.14 -20.52 -14.37
CA VAL A 190 -9.74 -19.81 -13.14
C VAL A 190 -10.93 -19.09 -12.51
N ARG A 191 -11.73 -18.37 -13.31
CA ARG A 191 -12.90 -17.62 -12.83
C ARG A 191 -13.99 -18.49 -12.23
N ASN A 192 -14.13 -19.73 -12.69
CA ASN A 192 -15.16 -20.66 -12.20
C ASN A 192 -14.77 -21.37 -10.90
N MET A 193 -13.50 -21.27 -10.46
CA MET A 193 -13.06 -21.85 -9.19
C MET A 193 -13.57 -21.03 -8.01
N GLN A 194 -14.02 -21.72 -6.97
CA GLN A 194 -14.29 -21.12 -5.67
C GLN A 194 -12.99 -20.60 -5.05
N VAL A 195 -13.05 -19.60 -4.15
CA VAL A 195 -11.82 -18.95 -3.62
C VAL A 195 -10.87 -19.93 -2.95
N VAL A 196 -11.38 -20.78 -2.05
CA VAL A 196 -10.54 -21.78 -1.36
C VAL A 196 -9.91 -22.76 -2.36
N GLU A 197 -10.67 -23.17 -3.38
CA GLU A 197 -10.18 -24.04 -4.45
C GLU A 197 -9.09 -23.35 -5.27
N ARG A 198 -9.32 -22.11 -5.70
CA ARG A 198 -8.40 -21.31 -6.51
C ARG A 198 -7.07 -21.08 -5.78
N CYS A 199 -7.13 -20.68 -4.52
CA CYS A 199 -5.96 -20.47 -3.67
C CYS A 199 -5.18 -21.78 -3.45
N SER A 200 -5.88 -22.87 -3.11
CA SER A 200 -5.25 -24.19 -2.92
C SER A 200 -4.62 -24.72 -4.21
N LYS A 201 -5.25 -24.47 -5.36
CA LYS A 201 -4.72 -24.82 -6.68
C LYS A 201 -3.44 -24.06 -6.98
N ALA A 202 -3.43 -22.73 -6.80
CA ALA A 202 -2.24 -21.90 -7.02
C ALA A 202 -1.03 -22.38 -6.19
N LEU A 203 -1.23 -22.66 -4.90
CA LEU A 203 -0.18 -23.24 -4.04
C LEU A 203 0.34 -24.57 -4.59
N SER A 204 -0.56 -25.44 -5.05
CA SER A 204 -0.22 -26.77 -5.53
C SER A 204 0.59 -26.73 -6.83
N GLU A 205 0.25 -25.84 -7.76
CA GLU A 205 0.97 -25.67 -9.02
C GLU A 205 2.38 -25.10 -8.82
N LEU A 206 2.58 -24.31 -7.75
CA LEU A 206 3.90 -23.82 -7.34
C LEU A 206 4.67 -24.82 -6.45
N GLY A 207 4.30 -26.10 -6.48
CA GLY A 207 5.03 -27.14 -5.75
C GLY A 207 4.80 -27.16 -4.24
N VAL A 208 3.94 -26.29 -3.70
CA VAL A 208 3.51 -26.33 -2.28
C VAL A 208 2.46 -27.43 -2.13
N THR A 209 2.91 -28.68 -2.11
CA THR A 209 2.06 -29.87 -2.12
C THR A 209 2.11 -30.63 -0.78
N ASN A 210 1.40 -31.76 -0.69
CA ASN A 210 1.51 -32.72 0.42
C ASN A 210 2.60 -33.78 0.15
N LYS A 211 3.31 -33.68 -0.97
CA LYS A 211 4.27 -34.67 -1.45
C LYS A 211 5.68 -34.07 -1.52
N ASN A 212 6.09 -33.33 -0.48
CA ASN A 212 7.36 -32.59 -0.45
C ASN A 212 8.57 -33.47 -0.10
N GLY A 213 8.52 -34.78 -0.40
CA GLY A 213 9.56 -35.75 -0.02
C GLY A 213 9.43 -36.30 1.40
N VAL A 214 10.56 -36.75 1.97
CA VAL A 214 10.64 -37.44 3.26
C VAL A 214 11.50 -36.63 4.24
N GLY A 215 11.12 -36.59 5.52
CA GLY A 215 11.88 -35.93 6.58
C GLY A 215 11.15 -34.75 7.22
N LYS A 216 11.74 -34.19 8.28
CA LYS A 216 11.08 -33.17 9.13
C LYS A 216 10.74 -31.87 8.40
N VAL A 217 11.54 -31.48 7.42
CA VAL A 217 11.26 -30.31 6.57
C VAL A 217 10.03 -30.54 5.69
N ALA A 218 9.92 -31.72 5.07
CA ALA A 218 8.76 -32.09 4.24
C ALA A 218 7.46 -32.17 5.07
N GLU A 219 7.55 -32.72 6.29
CA GLU A 219 6.45 -32.72 7.27
C GLU A 219 6.05 -31.28 7.61
N GLY A 220 7.02 -30.41 7.94
CA GLY A 220 6.79 -29.00 8.25
C GLY A 220 6.11 -28.22 7.11
N LEU A 221 6.57 -28.40 5.88
CA LEU A 221 5.95 -27.79 4.69
C LEU A 221 4.52 -28.27 4.47
N THR A 222 4.25 -29.55 4.73
CA THR A 222 2.88 -30.10 4.66
C THR A 222 1.97 -29.47 5.72
N PHE A 223 2.49 -29.24 6.93
CA PHE A 223 1.76 -28.51 7.98
C PHE A 223 1.51 -27.05 7.60
N LEU A 224 2.52 -26.35 7.08
CA LEU A 224 2.39 -24.96 6.64
C LEU A 224 1.38 -24.83 5.50
N ARG A 225 1.38 -25.73 4.51
CA ARG A 225 0.36 -25.76 3.45
C ARG A 225 -1.05 -25.92 4.03
N LYS A 226 -1.24 -26.87 4.96
CA LYS A 226 -2.53 -27.03 5.64
C LYS A 226 -2.92 -25.76 6.39
N GLY A 227 -1.96 -25.10 7.04
CA GLY A 227 -2.16 -23.80 7.69
C GLY A 227 -2.59 -22.70 6.73
N LEU A 228 -1.95 -22.56 5.58
CA LEU A 228 -2.30 -21.58 4.54
C LEU A 228 -3.70 -21.83 3.95
N ASN A 229 -4.06 -23.09 3.74
CA ASN A 229 -5.43 -23.44 3.33
C ASN A 229 -6.44 -23.10 4.43
N LYS A 230 -6.12 -23.38 5.70
CA LYS A 230 -6.96 -23.01 6.85
C LYS A 230 -7.09 -21.49 7.04
N ILE A 231 -6.05 -20.73 6.73
CA ILE A 231 -6.10 -19.26 6.66
C ILE A 231 -7.09 -18.83 5.58
N THR A 232 -6.99 -19.41 4.38
CA THR A 232 -7.90 -19.08 3.26
C THR A 232 -9.35 -19.40 3.61
N GLU A 233 -9.60 -20.58 4.18
CA GLU A 233 -10.90 -20.97 4.70
C GLU A 233 -11.36 -19.96 5.76
N GLY A 234 -10.54 -19.66 6.78
CA GLY A 234 -10.88 -18.72 7.85
C GLY A 234 -11.26 -17.32 7.34
N VAL A 235 -10.46 -16.73 6.45
CA VAL A 235 -10.76 -15.41 5.85
C VAL A 235 -12.03 -15.47 4.99
N THR A 236 -12.28 -16.58 4.29
CA THR A 236 -13.52 -16.78 3.52
C THR A 236 -14.73 -16.95 4.42
N GLU A 237 -14.59 -17.66 5.53
CA GLU A 237 -15.65 -17.92 6.52
C GLU A 237 -16.02 -16.67 7.30
N MET A 238 -15.06 -15.78 7.56
CA MET A 238 -15.32 -14.44 8.12
C MET A 238 -16.22 -13.59 7.21
N ARG A 239 -16.39 -13.98 5.93
CA ARG A 239 -17.25 -13.34 4.94
C ARG A 239 -18.57 -14.10 4.67
N ARG A 240 -18.92 -15.17 5.41
CA ARG A 240 -20.00 -16.08 5.00
C ARG A 240 -21.35 -15.40 4.67
N GLU A 241 -21.93 -15.85 3.55
CA GLU A 241 -23.11 -15.37 2.80
C GLU A 241 -24.48 -15.60 3.44
N ASP A 242 -24.57 -16.07 4.68
CA ASP A 242 -25.83 -16.17 5.43
C ASP A 242 -26.39 -14.79 5.87
N THR A 243 -26.05 -13.72 5.14
CA THR A 243 -26.28 -12.33 5.52
C THR A 243 -26.70 -11.35 4.44
N ASP A 244 -26.95 -11.70 3.17
CA ASP A 244 -27.65 -10.75 2.27
C ASP A 244 -28.32 -11.33 1.01
N GLU A 245 -28.78 -12.59 1.05
CA GLU A 245 -29.73 -13.10 0.05
C GLU A 245 -31.17 -12.99 0.62
N GLY A 246 -31.72 -11.77 0.63
CA GLY A 246 -33.18 -11.56 0.61
C GLY A 246 -33.96 -11.72 1.92
N HIS A 247 -33.30 -11.92 3.06
CA HIS A 247 -33.97 -11.93 4.37
C HIS A 247 -33.28 -10.94 5.32
N GLY A 248 -33.89 -9.76 5.48
CA GLY A 248 -33.40 -8.70 6.37
C GLY A 248 -33.16 -9.25 7.79
N MET A 249 -31.89 -9.23 8.21
CA MET A 249 -31.50 -9.66 9.55
C MET A 249 -31.79 -8.56 10.57
N PRO A 250 -32.33 -8.89 11.76
CA PRO A 250 -32.65 -7.92 12.80
C PRO A 250 -31.44 -7.40 13.59
N THR A 251 -30.23 -7.95 13.37
CA THR A 251 -29.01 -7.56 14.10
C THR A 251 -27.84 -7.26 13.17
N GLU A 252 -27.23 -6.09 13.35
CA GLU A 252 -25.99 -5.65 12.73
C GLU A 252 -24.82 -6.55 13.18
N ARG A 253 -24.08 -7.17 12.25
CA ARG A 253 -22.89 -7.96 12.59
C ARG A 253 -21.77 -7.00 12.98
N PHE A 254 -21.34 -7.08 14.23
CA PHE A 254 -20.19 -6.31 14.73
C PHE A 254 -18.89 -7.10 14.51
N VAL A 255 -17.99 -6.55 13.70
CA VAL A 255 -16.62 -7.02 13.54
C VAL A 255 -15.70 -6.05 14.27
N THR A 256 -14.82 -6.57 15.12
CA THR A 256 -13.81 -5.76 15.83
C THR A 256 -12.64 -5.41 14.92
N ASP A 257 -11.96 -4.29 15.21
CA ASP A 257 -10.71 -3.93 14.53
C ASP A 257 -9.64 -5.03 14.63
N ALA A 258 -9.60 -5.77 15.73
CA ALA A 258 -8.66 -6.88 15.91
C ALA A 258 -8.92 -8.01 14.89
N GLN A 259 -10.19 -8.32 14.62
CA GLN A 259 -10.58 -9.30 13.61
C GLN A 259 -10.28 -8.80 12.19
N VAL A 260 -10.50 -7.52 11.91
CA VAL A 260 -10.12 -6.92 10.64
C VAL A 260 -8.62 -7.00 10.40
N ASN A 261 -7.82 -6.59 11.40
CA ASN A 261 -6.36 -6.65 11.32
C ASN A 261 -5.86 -8.08 11.10
N LEU A 262 -6.51 -9.07 11.73
CA LEU A 262 -6.21 -10.48 11.52
C LEU A 262 -6.49 -10.90 10.07
N ALA A 263 -7.65 -10.54 9.50
CA ALA A 263 -8.00 -10.87 8.12
C ALA A 263 -7.02 -10.25 7.11
N VAL A 264 -6.69 -8.97 7.29
CA VAL A 264 -5.71 -8.25 6.46
C VAL A 264 -4.33 -8.91 6.55
N SER A 265 -3.85 -9.16 7.77
CA SER A 265 -2.53 -9.78 7.98
C SER A 265 -2.45 -11.18 7.39
N ALA A 266 -3.54 -11.96 7.50
CA ALA A 266 -3.63 -13.30 6.97
C ALA A 266 -3.64 -13.31 5.43
N ALA A 267 -4.38 -12.38 4.81
CA ALA A 267 -4.37 -12.21 3.35
C ALA A 267 -2.98 -11.81 2.84
N LEU A 268 -2.30 -10.88 3.53
CA LEU A 268 -0.94 -10.44 3.17
C LEU A 268 0.08 -11.55 3.27
N LEU A 269 0.10 -12.26 4.40
CA LEU A 269 1.00 -13.40 4.62
C LEU A 269 0.85 -14.43 3.48
N TRP A 270 -0.40 -14.75 3.14
CA TRP A 270 -0.69 -15.71 2.09
C TRP A 270 -0.27 -15.22 0.70
N CYS A 271 -0.59 -13.96 0.35
CA CYS A 271 -0.24 -13.38 -0.94
C CYS A 271 1.28 -13.29 -1.12
N ASN A 272 2.00 -12.79 -0.12
CA ASN A 272 3.46 -12.64 -0.18
C ASN A 272 4.13 -14.00 -0.32
N PHE A 273 3.72 -14.99 0.47
CA PHE A 273 4.27 -16.34 0.34
C PHE A 273 4.04 -16.96 -1.04
N LEU A 274 2.84 -16.80 -1.61
CA LEU A 274 2.54 -17.32 -2.95
C LEU A 274 3.38 -16.62 -4.02
N LEU A 275 3.51 -15.30 -3.95
CA LEU A 275 4.29 -14.50 -4.88
C LEU A 275 5.78 -14.83 -4.78
N ASP A 276 6.33 -14.99 -3.56
CA ASP A 276 7.70 -15.42 -3.37
C ASP A 276 7.94 -16.80 -3.99
N LYS A 277 7.01 -17.73 -3.82
CA LYS A 277 7.06 -19.05 -4.45
C LYS A 277 6.99 -19.00 -5.98
N TYR A 278 6.23 -18.07 -6.54
CA TYR A 278 6.17 -17.89 -7.99
C TYR A 278 7.52 -17.41 -8.55
N HIS A 279 8.25 -16.59 -7.81
CA HIS A 279 9.56 -16.07 -8.20
C HIS A 279 10.74 -16.98 -7.83
N GLU A 280 10.51 -18.06 -7.06
CA GLU A 280 11.57 -19.02 -6.78
C GLU A 280 12.00 -19.69 -8.10
N PRO A 281 13.30 -19.62 -8.47
CA PRO A 281 13.77 -20.33 -9.64
C PRO A 281 13.51 -21.81 -9.42
N ASN A 282 12.80 -22.45 -10.36
CA ASN A 282 12.45 -23.87 -10.30
C ASN A 282 13.68 -24.67 -9.82
N PRO A 283 13.65 -25.24 -8.60
CA PRO A 283 14.76 -26.07 -8.16
C PRO A 283 14.85 -27.23 -9.14
N PRO A 284 16.04 -27.58 -9.62
CA PRO A 284 16.20 -28.71 -10.52
C PRO A 284 15.65 -29.95 -9.82
N PHE A 285 14.65 -30.59 -10.45
CA PHE A 285 14.12 -31.89 -10.05
C PHE A 285 15.21 -32.96 -10.06
#